data_AF-A0A9E2PTU2-F1
#
_entry.id   AF-A0A9E2PTU2-F1
#
_cell.length_a   1.000
_cell.length_b   1.000
_cell.length_c   1.000
_cell.angle_alpha   90.00
_cell.angle_beta   90.00
_cell.angle_gamma   90.00
#
_symmetry.space_group_name_H-M   'P 1'
#
loop_
_entity.id
_entity.type
_entity.pdbx_description
1 polymer ?
#
loop_
_entity_poly.entity_id
_entity_poly.type
_entity_poly.pdbx_seq_one_letter_code
_entity_poly.pdbx_strand_id
1 'polypeptide(L)' 'MRKPAQIESWLTPEELLSLLKEAPTVEAYQKRLVVWLTYIGPFHAQEIANMLGVSKQAVWLWL' A
#
# COMPACT_ATOMS: atom_id res chain seq x y z
N MET A 1 -16.66 -4.97 -11.00
CA MET A 1 -15.57 -4.49 -10.13
C MET A 1 -14.30 -4.41 -10.96
N ARG A 2 -13.51 -3.34 -10.87
CA ARG A 2 -12.18 -3.27 -11.53
C ARG A 2 -11.25 -4.27 -10.86
N LYS A 3 -10.34 -4.89 -11.63
CA LYS A 3 -9.31 -5.79 -11.09
C LYS A 3 -8.46 -5.05 -10.04
N PRO A 4 -7.92 -5.76 -9.02
CA PRO A 4 -6.93 -5.21 -8.11
C PRO A 4 -5.78 -4.56 -8.89
N ALA A 5 -5.24 -3.47 -8.36
CA ALA A 5 -4.00 -2.93 -8.88
C ALA A 5 -2.87 -3.92 -8.60
N GLN A 6 -1.96 -4.08 -9.55
CA GLN A 6 -0.71 -4.79 -9.37
C GLN A 6 0.40 -3.80 -9.69
N ILE A 7 1.38 -3.70 -8.81
CA ILE A 7 2.55 -2.85 -9.00
C ILE A 7 3.78 -3.73 -9.16
N GLU A 8 4.63 -3.35 -10.10
CA GLU A 8 5.98 -3.89 -10.20
C GLU A 8 6.90 -2.99 -9.37
N SER A 9 7.59 -3.59 -8.41
CA SER A 9 8.54 -2.89 -7.54
C SER A 9 9.96 -3.15 -8.02
N TRP A 10 10.76 -2.09 -8.10
CA TRP A 10 12.22 -2.18 -8.28
C TRP A 10 12.94 -2.66 -7.02
N LEU A 11 12.24 -2.59 -5.88
CA LEU A 11 12.72 -3.06 -4.58
C LEU A 11 12.28 -4.49 -4.33
N THR A 12 13.11 -5.25 -3.63
CA THR A 12 12.74 -6.58 -3.15
C THR A 12 11.68 -6.49 -2.06
N PRO A 13 10.95 -7.58 -1.78
CA PRO A 13 9.97 -7.59 -0.69
C PRO A 13 10.56 -7.19 0.67
N GLU A 14 11.82 -7.56 0.94
CA GLU A 14 12.54 -7.25 2.17
C GLU A 14 12.86 -5.76 2.28
N GLU A 15 13.31 -5.15 1.18
CA GLU A 15 13.59 -3.71 1.11
C GLU A 15 12.31 -2.90 1.34
N LEU A 16 11.19 -3.34 0.74
CA LEU A 16 9.90 -2.68 0.90
C LEU A 16 9.38 -2.78 2.35
N LEU A 17 9.63 -3.90 3.02
CA LEU A 17 9.36 -4.07 4.44
C LEU A 17 10.26 -3.19 5.32
N SER A 18 11.54 -3.01 4.97
CA SER A 18 12.45 -2.11 5.70
C SER A 18 11.95 -0.67 5.64
N LEU A 19 11.59 -0.20 4.43
CA LEU A 19 11.00 1.12 4.25
C LEU A 19 9.73 1.29 5.09
N LEU A 20 8.88 0.27 5.18
CA LEU A 20 7.69 0.32 6.02
C LEU A 20 8.03 0.56 7.50
N LYS A 21 9.03 -0.14 8.03
CA LYS A 21 9.47 -0.02 9.44
C LYS A 21 10.13 1.32 9.73
N GLU A 22 10.81 1.91 8.75
CA GLU A 22 11.51 3.20 8.86
C GLU A 22 10.57 4.41 8.67
N ALA A 23 9.25 4.22 8.71
CA ALA A 23 8.29 5.30 8.54
C ALA A 23 8.38 6.30 9.72
N PRO A 24 8.64 7.60 9.47
CA PRO A 24 8.79 8.58 10.54
C PRO A 24 7.47 9.00 11.18
N THR A 25 6.33 8.71 10.52
CA THR A 25 4.99 9.07 10.99
C THR A 25 3.99 7.97 10.65
N VAL A 26 2.86 7.97 11.35
CA VAL A 26 1.74 7.05 11.07
C VAL A 26 1.22 7.22 9.64
N GLU A 27 1.12 8.45 9.14
CA GLU A 27 0.69 8.70 7.76
C GLU A 27 1.71 8.15 6.75
N ALA A 28 3.01 8.36 6.98
CA ALA A 28 4.05 7.79 6.13
C ALA A 28 4.03 6.26 6.16
N TYR A 29 3.75 5.67 7.33
CA TYR A 29 3.57 4.24 7.49
C TYR A 29 2.38 3.73 6.66
N GLN A 30 1.22 4.38 6.77
CA GLN A 30 0.01 4.01 6.01
C GLN A 30 0.23 4.11 4.49
N LYS A 31 0.92 5.16 4.00
CA LYS A 31 1.30 5.29 2.59
C LYS A 31 2.15 4.12 2.12
N ARG A 32 3.20 3.77 2.88
CA ARG A 32 4.08 2.65 2.54
C ARG A 32 3.34 1.30 2.65
N LEU A 33 2.40 1.18 3.60
CA LEU A 33 1.55 -0.01 3.74
C LEU A 33 0.60 -0.19 2.55
N VAL A 34 0.09 0.89 1.94
CA VAL A 34 -0.70 0.80 0.69
C VAL A 34 0.12 0.16 -0.43
N VAL A 35 1.36 0.62 -0.64
CA VAL A 35 2.27 0.09 -1.66
C VAL A 35 2.55 -1.38 -1.39
N TRP A 36 2.89 -1.73 -0.16
CA TRP A 36 3.14 -3.11 0.26
C TRP A 36 1.94 -4.02 0.02
N LEU A 37 0.75 -3.66 0.49
CA LEU A 37 -0.47 -4.46 0.32
C LEU A 37 -0.81 -4.64 -1.17
N THR A 38 -0.62 -3.61 -1.97
CA THR A 38 -0.86 -3.69 -3.43
C THR A 38 0.16 -4.57 -4.13
N TYR A 39 1.38 -4.65 -3.61
CA TYR A 39 2.43 -5.53 -4.14
C TYR A 39 2.20 -7.01 -3.77
N ILE A 40 1.90 -7.32 -2.50
CA ILE A 40 1.86 -8.72 -2.02
C ILE A 40 0.57 -9.48 -2.31
N GLY A 41 -0.54 -8.79 -2.55
CA GLY A 41 -1.85 -9.42 -2.53
C GLY A 41 -2.79 -8.88 -3.60
N PRO A 42 -3.81 -9.67 -3.99
CA PRO A 42 -4.85 -9.21 -4.90
C PRO A 42 -5.88 -8.33 -4.17
N PHE A 43 -5.43 -7.40 -3.33
CA PHE A 43 -6.33 -6.52 -2.58
C PHE A 43 -6.81 -5.39 -3.48
N HIS A 44 -8.13 -5.23 -3.59
CA HIS A 44 -8.71 -4.07 -4.24
C HIS A 44 -8.44 -2.82 -3.40
N ALA A 45 -8.35 -1.66 -4.07
CA ALA A 45 -8.16 -0.39 -3.38
C ALA A 45 -9.20 -0.12 -2.27
N GLN A 46 -10.42 -0.66 -2.39
CA GLN A 46 -11.43 -0.56 -1.34
C GLN A 46 -11.11 -1.42 -0.11
N GLU A 47 -10.53 -2.60 -0.29
CA GLU A 47 -10.13 -3.49 0.81
C GLU A 47 -8.98 -2.86 1.59
N ILE A 48 -7.97 -2.33 0.87
CA ILE A 48 -6.85 -1.60 1.46
C ILE A 48 -7.34 -0.36 2.23
N ALA A 49 -8.28 0.41 1.64
CA ALA A 49 -8.88 1.57 2.28
C ALA A 49 -9.55 1.20 3.61
N ASN A 50 -10.32 0.11 3.63
CA ASN A 50 -10.98 -0.38 4.85
C ASN A 50 -9.98 -0.85 5.91
N MET A 51 -8.92 -1.58 5.52
CA MET A 51 -7.88 -2.04 6.45
C MET A 51 -7.13 -0.88 7.11
N LEU A 52 -6.91 0.20 6.36
CA LEU A 52 -6.15 1.37 6.81
C LEU A 52 -7.01 2.48 7.43
N GLY A 53 -8.33 2.39 7.31
CA GLY A 53 -9.25 3.45 7.75
C GLY A 53 -9.11 4.74 6.93
N VAL A 54 -8.78 4.64 5.65
CA VAL A 54 -8.60 5.78 4.73
C VAL A 54 -9.62 5.75 3.60
N SER A 55 -9.70 6.82 2.80
CA SER A 55 -10.58 6.80 1.63
C SER A 55 -9.97 5.98 0.49
N LYS A 56 -10.83 5.40 -0.36
CA LYS A 56 -10.38 4.73 -1.60
C LYS A 56 -9.58 5.67 -2.50
N GLN A 57 -9.91 6.96 -2.51
CA GLN A 57 -9.17 7.99 -3.24
C GLN A 57 -7.75 8.17 -2.70
N ALA A 58 -7.56 8.13 -1.37
CA ALA A 58 -6.23 8.20 -0.76
C ALA A 58 -5.35 7.03 -1.21
N VAL A 59 -5.92 5.81 -1.29
CA VAL A 59 -5.21 4.63 -1.80
C VAL A 59 -4.69 4.86 -3.22
N TRP A 60 -5.51 5.41 -4.12
CA TRP A 60 -5.06 5.72 -5.49
C TRP A 60 -4.09 6.89 -5.58
N LEU A 61 -4.10 7.80 -4.62
CA LEU A 61 -3.17 8.92 -4.57
C LEU A 61 -1.78 8.51 -4.08
N TRP A 62 -1.69 7.42 -3.31
CA TRP A 62 -0.47 6.94 -2.68
C TRP A 62 0.20 5.78 -3.44
N LEU A 63 -0.51 5.15 -4.37
CA LEU A 63 0.05 4.25 -5.39
C LEU A 63 0.70 5.04 -6.50
#